data_AF-A0A932A2I0-F1
#
_entry.id   AF-A0A932A2I0-F1
#
_cell.length_a   1.000
_cell.length_b   1.000
_cell.length_c   1.000
_cell.angle_alpha   90.00
_cell.angle_beta   90.00
_cell.angle_gamma   90.00
#
_symmetry.space_group_name_H-M   'P 1'
#
loop_
_entity.id
_entity.type
_entity.pdbx_description
1 polymer ?
#
loop_
_entity_poly.entity_id
_entity_poly.type
_entity_poly.pdbx_seq_one_letter_code
_entity_poly.pdbx_strand_id
1 'polypeptide(L)'
;MITFEEYLSRVIDHYTSKEYEPELIKAKKEFFGFIGSVHEEDPFFEAYMTAFIEWYIFARDMTNKDLPPIRLFYRDHTQALSPEEKAIYEDFTKFRHSIFMAKKVKPSLLVVQDLYANEKITIEHNFPAAGFNTGDIFEAILVPFRGQLTFTKTFFFHPQEIKHFIIKELKKIRKLEQKILLKVIMRFRRLRLKLDRYSHVAPAQIYTEEEFNKYA
;
A
#
# COMPACT_ATOMS: atom_id res chain seq x y z
N MET A 1 22.87 -8.20 10.84
CA MET A 1 21.78 -9.03 10.27
C MET A 1 21.03 -8.15 9.29
N ILE A 2 20.76 -8.64 8.07
CA ILE A 2 20.08 -7.84 7.03
C ILE A 2 18.66 -7.49 7.52
N THR A 3 18.28 -6.24 7.37
CA THR A 3 17.00 -5.62 7.77
C THR A 3 15.90 -5.85 6.73
N PHE A 4 14.65 -5.60 7.10
CA PHE A 4 13.51 -5.67 6.17
C PHE A 4 13.72 -4.75 4.97
N GLU A 5 14.17 -3.52 5.23
CA GLU A 5 14.42 -2.49 4.25
C GLU A 5 15.50 -2.91 3.25
N GLU A 6 16.59 -3.51 3.71
CA GLU A 6 17.67 -3.98 2.84
C GLU A 6 17.21 -5.12 1.92
N TYR A 7 16.34 -6.03 2.39
CA TYR A 7 15.75 -7.05 1.52
C TYR A 7 14.80 -6.47 0.49
N LEU A 8 13.95 -5.53 0.89
CA LEU A 8 13.02 -4.88 -0.02
C LEU A 8 13.75 -4.01 -1.06
N SER A 9 14.81 -3.31 -0.65
CA SER A 9 15.67 -2.52 -1.54
C SER A 9 16.27 -3.35 -2.65
N ARG A 10 16.73 -4.59 -2.40
CA ARG A 10 17.25 -5.46 -3.47
C ARG A 10 16.23 -5.71 -4.58
N VAL A 11 14.96 -5.87 -4.24
CA VAL A 11 13.87 -6.07 -5.21
C VAL A 11 13.59 -4.77 -5.95
N ILE A 12 13.50 -3.65 -5.22
CA ILE A 12 13.31 -2.32 -5.80
C ILE A 12 14.43 -2.04 -6.81
N ASP A 13 15.69 -2.11 -6.38
CA ASP A 13 16.87 -1.81 -7.20
C ASP A 13 16.92 -2.66 -8.48
N HIS A 14 16.56 -3.94 -8.39
CA HIS A 14 16.48 -4.81 -9.55
C HIS A 14 15.43 -4.32 -10.56
N TYR A 15 14.19 -4.10 -10.11
CA TYR A 15 13.05 -3.75 -10.98
C TYR A 15 12.96 -2.25 -11.32
N THR A 16 13.79 -1.40 -10.73
CA THR A 16 13.97 0.00 -11.13
C THR A 16 15.28 0.23 -11.89
N SER A 17 16.01 -0.83 -12.23
CA SER A 17 17.22 -0.74 -13.06
C SER A 17 16.89 -0.37 -14.50
N LYS A 18 17.93 -0.01 -15.27
CA LYS A 18 17.81 0.40 -16.68
C LYS A 18 17.11 -0.65 -17.56
N GLU A 19 17.24 -1.94 -17.23
CA GLU A 19 16.56 -3.02 -17.95
C GLU A 19 15.02 -2.88 -17.91
N TYR A 20 14.49 -2.40 -16.77
CA TYR A 20 13.05 -2.28 -16.53
C TYR A 20 12.52 -0.86 -16.75
N GLU A 21 13.34 0.08 -17.23
CA GLU A 21 12.95 1.47 -17.47
C GLU A 21 11.67 1.61 -18.31
N PRO A 22 11.46 0.88 -19.43
CA PRO A 22 10.20 0.97 -20.18
C PRO A 22 8.98 0.56 -19.36
N GLU A 23 9.14 -0.45 -18.52
CA GLU A 23 8.08 -0.96 -17.65
C GLU A 23 7.77 0.02 -16.53
N LEU A 24 8.80 0.64 -15.95
CA LEU A 24 8.66 1.64 -14.90
C LEU A 24 7.96 2.91 -15.41
N ILE A 25 8.30 3.38 -16.62
CA ILE A 25 7.63 4.52 -17.28
C ILE A 25 6.14 4.21 -17.48
N LYS A 26 5.82 3.00 -17.98
CA LYS A 26 4.45 2.54 -18.17
C LYS A 26 3.69 2.48 -16.84
N ALA A 27 4.28 1.88 -15.81
CA ALA A 27 3.72 1.80 -14.48
C ALA A 27 3.46 3.20 -13.88
N LYS A 28 4.40 4.14 -14.04
CA LYS A 28 4.25 5.52 -13.55
C LYS A 28 3.06 6.20 -14.22
N LYS A 29 2.92 6.06 -15.54
CA LYS A 29 1.79 6.60 -16.30
C LYS A 29 0.45 6.00 -15.84
N GLU A 30 0.39 4.68 -15.63
CA GLU A 30 -0.81 4.01 -15.14
C GLU A 30 -1.19 4.51 -13.73
N PHE A 31 -0.24 4.52 -12.81
CA PHE A 31 -0.45 4.92 -11.42
C PHE A 31 -1.04 6.34 -11.30
N PHE A 32 -0.34 7.33 -11.88
CA PHE A 32 -0.78 8.71 -11.84
C PHE A 32 -1.97 8.99 -12.77
N GLY A 33 -2.22 8.12 -13.75
CA GLY A 33 -3.46 8.11 -14.52
C GLY A 33 -4.68 7.74 -13.67
N PHE A 34 -4.53 6.88 -12.66
CA PHE A 34 -5.61 6.51 -11.74
C PHE A 34 -5.85 7.56 -10.65
N ILE A 35 -4.78 8.04 -10.02
CA ILE A 35 -4.89 8.86 -8.81
C ILE A 35 -4.83 10.37 -9.05
N GLY A 36 -4.37 10.80 -10.24
CA GLY A 36 -4.08 12.20 -10.56
C GLY A 36 -2.60 12.53 -10.44
N SER A 37 -2.19 13.66 -11.02
CA SER A 37 -0.78 14.08 -11.08
C SER A 37 -0.30 14.71 -9.77
N VAL A 38 0.97 14.47 -9.44
CA VAL A 38 1.74 15.14 -8.38
C VAL A 38 2.92 15.88 -9.00
N HIS A 39 3.33 16.99 -8.40
CA HIS A 39 4.43 17.83 -8.86
C HIS A 39 5.55 17.83 -7.83
N GLU A 40 6.80 18.04 -8.25
CA GLU A 40 7.98 17.97 -7.36
C GLU A 40 7.93 19.01 -6.24
N GLU A 41 7.22 20.12 -6.46
CA GLU A 41 7.02 21.19 -5.50
C GLU A 41 5.93 20.87 -4.47
N ASP A 42 5.12 19.82 -4.69
CA ASP A 42 4.10 19.41 -3.74
C ASP A 42 4.76 18.85 -2.47
N PRO A 43 4.36 19.28 -1.26
CA PRO A 43 4.97 18.82 -0.01
C PRO A 43 4.77 17.32 0.25
N PHE A 44 3.85 16.68 -0.48
CA PHE A 44 3.54 15.25 -0.42
C PHE A 44 4.14 14.45 -1.58
N PHE A 45 4.92 15.07 -2.48
CA PHE A 45 5.48 14.43 -3.67
C PHE A 45 6.19 13.10 -3.36
N GLU A 46 7.12 13.11 -2.41
CA GLU A 46 7.91 11.94 -2.02
C GLU A 46 7.06 10.78 -1.47
N ALA A 47 6.00 11.10 -0.73
CA ALA A 47 5.08 10.09 -0.23
C ALA A 47 4.34 9.39 -1.37
N TYR A 48 3.92 10.14 -2.40
CA TYR A 48 3.25 9.59 -3.58
C TYR A 48 4.21 8.84 -4.51
N MET A 49 5.48 9.27 -4.62
CA MET A 49 6.50 8.54 -5.35
C MET A 49 6.87 7.22 -4.66
N THR A 50 6.98 7.22 -3.33
CA THR A 50 7.17 5.99 -2.55
C THR A 50 5.99 5.04 -2.73
N ALA A 51 4.77 5.56 -2.66
CA ALA A 51 3.54 4.79 -2.88
C ALA A 51 3.44 4.20 -4.28
N PHE A 52 3.94 4.92 -5.29
CA PHE A 52 4.06 4.43 -6.67
C PHE A 52 5.00 3.23 -6.73
N ILE A 53 6.21 3.35 -6.16
CA ILE A 53 7.18 2.24 -6.16
C ILE A 53 6.62 1.03 -5.42
N GLU A 54 6.01 1.22 -4.25
CA GLU A 54 5.41 0.10 -3.51
C GLU A 54 4.25 -0.55 -4.27
N TRP A 55 3.38 0.23 -4.92
CA TRP A 55 2.34 -0.33 -5.78
C TRP A 55 2.93 -1.09 -6.98
N TYR A 56 3.97 -0.53 -7.61
CA TYR A 56 4.68 -1.17 -8.72
C TYR A 56 5.24 -2.52 -8.29
N ILE A 57 5.91 -2.59 -7.14
CA ILE A 57 6.58 -3.81 -6.65
C ILE A 57 5.60 -4.88 -6.17
N PHE A 58 4.57 -4.48 -5.43
CA PHE A 58 3.68 -5.42 -4.75
C PHE A 58 2.41 -5.75 -5.55
N ALA A 59 1.82 -4.78 -6.23
CA ALA A 59 0.43 -4.88 -6.68
C ALA A 59 0.24 -4.88 -8.20
N ARG A 60 1.19 -4.31 -8.95
CA ARG A 60 1.09 -4.22 -10.41
C ARG A 60 1.74 -5.41 -11.08
N ASP A 61 0.97 -6.17 -11.86
CA ASP A 61 1.51 -7.24 -12.69
C ASP A 61 2.47 -6.67 -13.75
N MET A 62 3.61 -7.33 -13.95
CA MET A 62 4.55 -7.00 -15.02
C MET A 62 3.94 -7.36 -16.38
N THR A 63 4.19 -6.54 -17.39
CA THR A 63 3.74 -6.76 -18.76
C THR A 63 4.16 -8.16 -19.23
N ASN A 64 3.19 -8.96 -19.69
CA ASN A 64 3.36 -10.34 -20.17
C ASN A 64 3.83 -11.37 -19.13
N LYS A 65 3.75 -11.09 -17.83
CA LYS A 65 4.20 -12.02 -16.78
C LYS A 65 3.12 -12.37 -15.74
N ASP A 66 1.96 -11.70 -15.78
CA ASP A 66 0.78 -11.89 -14.89
C ASP A 66 1.10 -11.97 -13.39
N LEU A 67 2.24 -11.40 -12.98
CA LEU A 67 2.74 -11.40 -11.62
C LEU A 67 3.42 -10.08 -11.29
N PRO A 68 3.29 -9.58 -10.06
CA PRO A 68 4.01 -8.40 -9.62
C PRO A 68 5.50 -8.69 -9.42
N PRO A 69 6.37 -7.66 -9.50
CA PRO A 69 7.81 -7.76 -9.30
C PRO A 69 8.23 -8.58 -8.09
N ILE A 70 7.59 -8.41 -6.93
CA ILE A 70 7.98 -9.15 -5.73
C ILE A 70 7.82 -10.67 -5.87
N ARG A 71 6.77 -11.11 -6.58
CA ARG A 71 6.52 -12.54 -6.83
C ARG A 71 7.43 -13.08 -7.91
N LEU A 72 7.74 -12.27 -8.92
CA LEU A 72 8.70 -12.62 -9.96
C LEU A 72 10.11 -12.74 -9.41
N PHE A 73 10.52 -11.84 -8.52
CA PHE A 73 11.82 -11.88 -7.86
C PHE A 73 12.02 -13.23 -7.17
N TYR A 74 11.06 -13.61 -6.33
CA TYR A 74 11.07 -14.89 -5.63
C TYR A 74 11.15 -16.06 -6.63
N ARG A 75 10.27 -16.08 -7.64
CA ARG A 75 10.22 -17.16 -8.64
C ARG A 75 11.53 -17.31 -9.40
N ASP A 76 12.06 -16.22 -9.93
CA ASP A 76 13.18 -16.23 -10.87
C ASP A 76 14.53 -16.45 -10.15
N HIS A 77 14.62 -16.10 -8.86
CA HIS A 77 15.85 -16.25 -8.07
C HIS A 77 15.82 -17.42 -7.09
N THR A 78 14.72 -18.17 -6.97
CA THR A 78 14.53 -19.26 -5.98
C THR A 78 15.72 -20.23 -5.88
N GLN A 79 16.38 -20.55 -7.00
CA GLN A 79 17.50 -21.51 -7.03
C GLN A 79 18.84 -20.92 -6.58
N ALA A 80 19.01 -19.59 -6.68
CA ALA A 80 20.24 -18.90 -6.34
C ALA A 80 20.24 -18.36 -4.89
N LEU A 81 19.05 -18.27 -4.27
CA LEU A 81 18.88 -17.77 -2.91
C LEU A 81 19.29 -18.81 -1.87
N SER A 82 19.93 -18.35 -0.79
CA SER A 82 20.14 -19.19 0.39
C SER A 82 18.79 -19.59 1.03
N PRO A 83 18.74 -20.66 1.85
CA PRO A 83 17.49 -21.07 2.51
C PRO A 83 16.83 -19.97 3.36
N GLU A 84 17.63 -19.13 4.03
CA GLU A 84 17.11 -17.98 4.81
C GLU A 84 16.46 -16.94 3.88
N GLU A 85 17.17 -16.54 2.82
CA GLU A 85 16.65 -15.53 1.89
C GLU A 85 15.42 -16.04 1.15
N LYS A 86 15.40 -17.33 0.79
CA LYS A 86 14.24 -17.96 0.18
C LYS A 86 13.00 -17.83 1.06
N ALA A 87 13.11 -18.12 2.35
CA ALA A 87 12.01 -17.98 3.30
C ALA A 87 11.54 -16.51 3.40
N ILE A 88 12.47 -15.55 3.43
CA ILE A 88 12.15 -14.12 3.49
C ILE A 88 11.41 -13.65 2.24
N TYR A 89 11.89 -13.98 1.05
CA TYR A 89 11.23 -13.56 -0.19
C TYR A 89 9.91 -14.30 -0.43
N GLU A 90 9.79 -15.55 0.02
CA GLU A 90 8.50 -16.25 0.03
C GLU A 90 7.50 -15.50 0.91
N ASP A 91 7.91 -15.08 2.11
CA ASP A 91 7.09 -14.28 3.02
C ASP A 91 6.69 -12.93 2.41
N PHE A 92 7.57 -12.27 1.67
CA PHE A 92 7.24 -11.03 0.97
C PHE A 92 6.13 -11.21 -0.08
N THR A 93 5.95 -12.40 -0.64
CA THR A 93 4.84 -12.68 -1.58
C THR A 93 3.46 -12.73 -0.91
N LYS A 94 3.43 -12.86 0.43
CA LYS A 94 2.22 -13.01 1.28
C LYS A 94 1.75 -11.67 1.85
N PHE A 95 2.18 -10.55 1.27
CA PHE A 95 1.81 -9.21 1.69
C PHE A 95 0.28 -8.98 1.68
N ARG A 96 -0.17 -8.01 2.48
CA ARG A 96 -1.54 -7.53 2.57
C ARG A 96 -1.57 -6.03 2.33
N HIS A 97 -2.02 -5.62 1.15
CA HIS A 97 -2.31 -4.22 0.84
C HIS A 97 -3.79 -3.95 1.09
N SER A 98 -4.10 -3.20 2.15
CA SER A 98 -5.50 -2.98 2.57
C SER A 98 -5.68 -1.61 3.24
N ILE A 99 -6.92 -1.32 3.61
CA ILE A 99 -7.28 -0.21 4.49
C ILE A 99 -7.57 -0.77 5.87
N PHE A 100 -6.83 -0.25 6.85
CA PHE A 100 -6.87 -0.66 8.24
C PHE A 100 -7.52 0.41 9.10
N MET A 101 -8.08 0.00 10.24
CA MET A 101 -8.48 0.90 11.32
C MET A 101 -7.73 0.54 12.60
N ALA A 102 -7.01 1.50 13.18
CA ALA A 102 -6.33 1.34 14.46
C ALA A 102 -7.37 1.16 15.59
N LYS A 103 -7.35 0.00 16.23
CA LYS A 103 -8.24 -0.36 17.35
C LYS A 103 -7.60 -0.07 18.70
N LYS A 104 -6.28 -0.20 18.79
CA LYS A 104 -5.51 0.02 20.01
C LYS A 104 -4.08 0.40 19.64
N VAL A 105 -3.59 1.49 20.21
CA VAL A 105 -2.20 1.94 20.04
C VAL A 105 -1.53 1.97 21.41
N LYS A 106 -0.38 1.32 21.52
CA LYS A 106 0.56 1.36 22.66
C LYS A 106 1.98 1.48 22.10
N PRO A 107 3.00 1.85 22.90
CA PRO A 107 4.37 2.01 22.41
C PRO A 107 4.94 0.79 21.66
N SER A 108 4.59 -0.43 22.08
CA SER A 108 5.08 -1.68 21.47
C SER A 108 4.00 -2.55 20.83
N LEU A 109 2.75 -2.10 20.81
CA LEU A 109 1.61 -2.89 20.35
C LEU A 109 0.63 -2.04 19.56
N LEU A 110 0.42 -2.39 18.30
CA LEU A 110 -0.64 -1.86 17.46
C LEU A 110 -1.61 -2.98 17.13
N VAL A 111 -2.88 -2.76 17.47
CA VAL A 111 -3.97 -3.66 17.05
C VAL A 111 -4.76 -2.93 15.99
N VAL A 112 -4.87 -3.54 14.80
CA VAL A 112 -5.62 -3.01 13.68
C VAL A 112 -6.76 -3.94 13.30
N GLN A 113 -7.75 -3.38 12.64
CA GLN A 113 -8.80 -4.11 11.93
C GLN A 113 -8.58 -3.90 10.44
N ASP A 114 -8.33 -4.97 9.69
CA ASP A 114 -8.45 -4.94 8.23
C ASP A 114 -9.94 -4.73 7.90
N LEU A 115 -10.27 -3.60 7.26
CA LEU A 115 -11.65 -3.23 6.97
C LEU A 115 -12.24 -4.02 5.79
N TYR A 116 -11.37 -4.50 4.90
CA TYR A 116 -11.76 -5.34 3.76
C TYR A 116 -12.00 -6.78 4.19
N ALA A 117 -10.96 -7.41 4.76
CA ALA A 117 -10.99 -8.80 5.21
C ALA A 117 -11.85 -9.00 6.47
N ASN A 118 -12.14 -7.93 7.19
CA ASN A 118 -12.81 -7.97 8.49
C ASN A 118 -12.03 -8.84 9.52
N GLU A 119 -10.70 -8.83 9.42
CA GLU A 119 -9.78 -9.55 10.31
C GLU A 119 -9.08 -8.58 11.28
N LYS A 120 -8.93 -9.01 12.54
CA LYS A 120 -8.16 -8.27 13.55
C LYS A 120 -6.71 -8.75 13.51
N ILE A 121 -5.78 -7.81 13.42
CA ILE A 121 -4.34 -8.08 13.30
C ILE A 121 -3.61 -7.37 14.44
N THR A 122 -2.62 -8.06 15.02
CA THR A 122 -1.77 -7.53 16.09
C THR A 122 -0.35 -7.42 15.56
N ILE A 123 0.26 -6.26 15.77
CA ILE A 123 1.60 -5.92 15.31
C ILE A 123 2.39 -5.47 16.55
N GLU A 124 3.50 -6.16 16.81
CA GLU A 124 4.35 -5.90 17.97
C GLU A 124 5.68 -5.32 17.50
N HIS A 125 6.16 -4.27 18.18
CA HIS A 125 7.47 -3.62 18.01
C HIS A 125 7.81 -3.00 16.63
N ASN A 126 7.18 -3.42 15.52
CA ASN A 126 7.55 -3.05 14.15
C ASN A 126 6.62 -1.98 13.53
N PHE A 127 6.40 -0.87 14.22
CA PHE A 127 5.62 0.25 13.68
C PHE A 127 6.00 1.59 14.36
N PRO A 128 5.85 2.72 13.65
CA PRO A 128 6.12 4.04 14.22
C PRO A 128 4.96 4.48 15.14
N ALA A 129 4.97 4.05 16.41
CA ALA A 129 3.87 4.26 17.35
C ALA A 129 3.40 5.73 17.49
N ALA A 130 4.33 6.69 17.37
CA ALA A 130 4.02 8.12 17.46
C ALA A 130 3.12 8.65 16.32
N GLY A 131 3.04 7.91 15.20
CA GLY A 131 2.22 8.27 14.04
C GLY A 131 0.78 7.74 14.07
N PHE A 132 0.36 7.04 15.12
CA PHE A 132 -0.96 6.41 15.18
C PHE A 132 -1.77 6.85 16.39
N ASN A 133 -3.06 7.07 16.15
CA ASN A 133 -4.08 7.24 17.17
C ASN A 133 -5.14 6.14 17.08
N THR A 134 -5.77 5.84 18.20
CA THR A 134 -6.93 4.92 18.19
C THR A 134 -8.04 5.57 17.37
N GLY A 135 -8.61 4.81 16.43
CA GLY A 135 -9.64 5.29 15.51
C GLY A 135 -9.11 5.70 14.13
N ASP A 136 -7.80 5.85 13.96
CA ASP A 136 -7.20 6.18 12.67
C ASP A 136 -7.55 5.14 11.61
N ILE A 137 -7.84 5.62 10.41
CA ILE A 137 -8.09 4.80 9.24
C ILE A 137 -6.99 5.11 8.25
N PHE A 138 -6.33 4.08 7.75
CA PHE A 138 -5.18 4.30 6.89
C PHE A 138 -5.01 3.15 5.91
N GLU A 139 -4.49 3.50 4.73
CA GLU A 139 -4.02 2.57 3.74
C GLU A 139 -2.55 2.21 4.03
N ALA A 140 -2.19 0.93 3.98
CA ALA A 140 -0.80 0.47 4.11
C ALA A 140 -0.60 -0.91 3.46
N ILE A 141 0.67 -1.32 3.31
CA ILE A 141 1.06 -2.69 2.96
C ILE A 141 1.70 -3.34 4.18
N LEU A 142 1.19 -4.50 4.57
CA LEU A 142 1.71 -5.31 5.67
C LEU A 142 2.35 -6.59 5.13
N VAL A 143 3.58 -6.87 5.53
CA VAL A 143 4.40 -7.95 4.98
C VAL A 143 4.91 -8.84 6.12
N PRO A 144 4.76 -10.17 6.04
CA PRO A 144 5.44 -11.07 6.95
C PRO A 144 6.95 -10.97 6.81
N PHE A 145 7.66 -10.91 7.93
CA PHE A 145 9.12 -10.90 7.97
C PHE A 145 9.60 -11.53 9.29
N ARG A 146 10.34 -12.64 9.18
CA ARG A 146 10.91 -13.37 10.34
C ARG A 146 9.87 -13.69 11.44
N GLY A 147 8.69 -14.15 11.02
CA GLY A 147 7.61 -14.53 11.94
C GLY A 147 6.84 -13.36 12.56
N GLN A 148 7.15 -12.12 12.18
CA GLN A 148 6.42 -10.91 12.58
C GLN A 148 5.79 -10.24 11.36
N LEU A 149 4.85 -9.31 11.59
CA LEU A 149 4.27 -8.49 10.55
C LEU A 149 4.92 -7.10 10.59
N THR A 150 5.32 -6.61 9.43
CA THR A 150 6.03 -5.34 9.27
C THR A 150 5.34 -4.51 8.19
N PHE A 151 5.13 -3.23 8.44
CA PHE A 151 4.61 -2.33 7.40
C PHE A 151 5.72 -1.94 6.42
N THR A 152 5.33 -1.67 5.18
CA THR A 152 6.16 -0.89 4.26
C THR A 152 6.17 0.59 4.67
N LYS A 153 6.83 1.47 3.89
CA LYS A 153 7.05 2.87 4.27
C LYS A 153 5.81 3.74 4.10
N THR A 154 4.90 3.37 3.19
CA THR A 154 3.75 4.22 2.86
C THR A 154 2.57 4.02 3.81
N PHE A 155 2.10 5.14 4.35
CA PHE A 155 0.81 5.23 5.03
C PHE A 155 -0.01 6.38 4.45
N PHE A 156 -1.23 6.12 3.99
CA PHE A 156 -2.19 7.19 3.69
C PHE A 156 -3.30 7.18 4.72
N PHE A 157 -3.23 8.11 5.66
CA PHE A 157 -4.28 8.31 6.64
C PHE A 157 -5.50 8.94 5.99
N HIS A 158 -6.67 8.54 6.42
CA HIS A 158 -7.95 9.08 5.99
C HIS A 158 -8.62 9.78 7.18
N PRO A 159 -9.31 10.91 6.96
CA PRO A 159 -10.00 11.61 8.04
C PRO A 159 -11.01 10.69 8.75
N GLN A 160 -11.03 10.74 10.09
CA GLN A 160 -11.90 9.85 10.86
C GLN A 160 -13.39 10.09 10.58
N GLU A 161 -13.77 11.33 10.23
CA GLU A 161 -15.15 11.69 9.87
C GLU A 161 -15.68 10.93 8.64
N ILE A 162 -14.80 10.54 7.71
CA ILE A 162 -15.19 9.81 6.48
C ILE A 162 -15.16 8.29 6.64
N LYS A 163 -14.95 7.80 7.87
CA LYS A 163 -14.95 6.37 8.24
C LYS A 163 -16.13 5.58 7.69
N HIS A 164 -17.33 6.11 7.91
CA HIS A 164 -18.56 5.41 7.53
C HIS A 164 -18.63 5.21 6.02
N PHE A 165 -18.18 6.20 5.25
CA PHE A 165 -18.08 6.13 3.80
C PHE A 165 -17.08 5.05 3.36
N ILE A 166 -15.86 5.04 3.90
CA ILE A 166 -14.86 3.99 3.58
C ILE A 166 -15.41 2.58 3.85
N ILE A 167 -15.98 2.38 5.04
CA ILE A 167 -16.51 1.07 5.43
C ILE A 167 -17.67 0.66 4.52
N LYS A 168 -18.54 1.60 4.11
CA LYS A 168 -19.65 1.34 3.19
C LYS A 168 -19.13 0.84 1.84
N GLU A 169 -18.15 1.52 1.24
CA GLU A 169 -17.61 1.11 -0.05
C GLU A 169 -16.83 -0.21 0.02
N LEU A 170 -16.03 -0.44 1.07
CA LEU A 170 -15.33 -1.71 1.25
C LEU A 170 -16.28 -2.89 1.47
N LYS A 171 -17.43 -2.68 2.12
CA LYS A 171 -18.45 -3.71 2.27
C LYS A 171 -19.04 -4.16 0.93
N LYS A 172 -19.18 -3.26 -0.06
CA LYS A 172 -19.74 -3.58 -1.39
C LYS A 172 -18.88 -4.59 -2.15
N ILE A 173 -17.57 -4.54 -1.94
CA ILE A 173 -16.60 -5.40 -2.63
C ILE A 173 -16.11 -6.57 -1.77
N ARG A 174 -16.69 -6.77 -0.59
CA ARG A 174 -16.25 -7.83 0.33
C ARG A 174 -16.40 -9.20 -0.33
N LYS A 175 -15.41 -10.07 -0.13
CA LYS A 175 -15.29 -11.41 -0.74
C LYS A 175 -15.01 -11.42 -2.25
N LEU A 176 -14.80 -10.27 -2.88
CA LEU A 176 -14.33 -10.22 -4.26
C LEU A 176 -12.81 -10.45 -4.32
N GLU A 177 -12.25 -10.45 -5.53
CA GLU A 177 -10.82 -10.64 -5.72
C GLU A 177 -10.00 -9.45 -5.21
N GLN A 178 -8.76 -9.71 -4.76
CA GLN A 178 -7.84 -8.67 -4.29
C GLN A 178 -7.61 -7.55 -5.33
N LYS A 179 -7.64 -7.88 -6.63
CA LYS A 179 -7.52 -6.88 -7.71
C LYS A 179 -8.63 -5.82 -7.67
N ILE A 180 -9.82 -6.17 -7.18
CA ILE A 180 -10.94 -5.23 -7.02
C ILE A 180 -10.70 -4.31 -5.81
N LEU A 181 -10.17 -4.85 -4.71
CA LEU A 181 -9.74 -4.03 -3.57
C LEU A 181 -8.69 -3.00 -3.99
N LEU A 182 -7.68 -3.41 -4.77
CA LEU A 182 -6.63 -2.49 -5.24
C LEU A 182 -7.20 -1.33 -6.07
N LYS A 183 -8.20 -1.59 -6.93
CA LYS A 183 -8.91 -0.53 -7.67
C LYS A 183 -9.63 0.44 -6.74
N VAL A 184 -10.31 -0.08 -5.71
CA VAL A 184 -10.99 0.74 -4.68
C VAL A 184 -9.99 1.58 -3.89
N ILE A 185 -8.85 1.01 -3.52
CA ILE A 185 -7.76 1.72 -2.85
C ILE A 185 -7.26 2.89 -3.72
N MET A 186 -7.04 2.69 -5.03
CA MET A 186 -6.63 3.78 -5.92
C MET A 186 -7.65 4.92 -5.98
N ARG A 187 -8.96 4.61 -5.92
CA ARG A 187 -10.01 5.63 -5.84
C ARG A 187 -9.93 6.42 -4.53
N PHE A 188 -9.71 5.76 -3.39
CA PHE A 188 -9.50 6.46 -2.11
C PHE A 188 -8.23 7.30 -2.09
N ARG A 189 -7.17 6.81 -2.73
CA ARG A 189 -5.90 7.53 -2.87
C ARG A 189 -6.04 8.80 -3.72
N ARG A 190 -6.86 8.77 -4.77
CA ARG A 190 -7.26 9.98 -5.52
C ARG A 190 -7.95 11.01 -4.64
N LEU A 191 -8.93 10.56 -3.84
CA LEU A 191 -9.63 11.46 -2.91
C LEU A 191 -8.68 12.03 -1.86
N ARG A 192 -7.74 11.20 -1.37
CA ARG A 192 -6.69 11.65 -0.45
C ARG A 192 -5.80 12.71 -1.10
N LEU A 193 -5.38 12.50 -2.35
CA LEU A 193 -4.55 13.48 -3.08
C LEU A 193 -5.28 14.82 -3.25
N LYS A 194 -6.58 14.75 -3.55
CA LYS A 194 -7.43 15.95 -3.63
C LYS A 194 -7.49 16.67 -2.28
N LEU A 195 -7.61 15.94 -1.17
CA LEU A 195 -7.57 16.53 0.17
C LEU A 195 -6.22 17.13 0.51
N ASP A 196 -5.11 16.47 0.15
CA ASP A 196 -3.76 17.00 0.39
C ASP A 196 -3.54 18.32 -0.35
N ARG A 197 -4.08 18.45 -1.57
CA ARG A 197 -4.05 19.69 -2.37
C ARG A 197 -4.96 20.78 -1.83
N TYR A 198 -6.15 20.41 -1.35
CA TYR A 198 -7.17 21.33 -0.88
C TYR A 198 -7.43 21.13 0.61
N SER A 199 -6.38 21.27 1.43
CA SER A 199 -6.40 20.98 2.87
C SER A 199 -7.38 21.85 3.68
N HIS A 200 -7.84 22.97 3.11
CA HIS A 200 -8.85 23.86 3.68
C HIS A 200 -10.30 23.41 3.41
N VAL A 201 -10.51 22.48 2.48
CA VAL A 201 -11.84 21.96 2.14
C VAL A 201 -12.20 20.85 3.10
N ALA A 202 -13.44 20.84 3.60
CA ALA A 202 -13.89 19.82 4.53
C ALA A 202 -13.83 18.43 3.86
N PRO A 203 -13.28 17.39 4.50
CA PRO A 203 -13.16 16.07 3.90
C PRO A 203 -14.49 15.50 3.39
N ALA A 204 -15.61 15.77 4.07
CA ALA A 204 -16.95 15.37 3.62
C ALA A 204 -17.36 15.93 2.25
N GLN A 205 -16.78 17.06 1.80
CA GLN A 205 -17.01 17.63 0.48
C GLN A 205 -16.15 16.99 -0.62
N ILE A 206 -15.08 16.29 -0.23
CA ILE A 206 -14.17 15.58 -1.14
C ILE A 206 -14.54 14.11 -1.23
N TYR A 207 -14.81 13.45 -0.10
CA TYR A 207 -15.14 12.03 -0.01
C TYR A 207 -16.62 11.78 -0.26
N THR A 208 -17.09 12.09 -1.47
CA THR A 208 -18.46 11.88 -1.91
C THR A 208 -18.57 10.64 -2.80
N GLU A 209 -19.78 10.07 -2.91
CA GLU A 209 -20.04 8.95 -3.83
C GLU A 209 -19.78 9.35 -5.29
N GLU A 210 -20.13 10.58 -5.67
CA GLU A 210 -19.88 11.10 -7.01
C GLU A 210 -18.38 11.13 -7.33
N GLU A 211 -17.57 11.77 -6.46
CA GLU A 211 -16.13 11.89 -6.68
C GLU A 211 -15.41 10.54 -6.61
N PHE A 212 -15.88 9.62 -5.76
CA PHE A 212 -15.35 8.26 -5.70
C PHE A 212 -15.60 7.47 -6.99
N ASN A 213 -16.78 7.62 -7.60
CA ASN A 213 -17.18 6.86 -8.79
C ASN A 213 -16.84 7.53 -10.12
N LYS A 214 -16.35 8.77 -10.13
CA LYS A 214 -16.08 9.60 -11.33
C LYS A 214 -15.24 8.94 -12.43
N TYR A 215 -14.44 7.93 -12.08
CA TYR A 215 -13.59 7.17 -13.01
C TYR A 215 -13.55 5.69 -12.64
N ALA A 216 -14.70 5.16 -12.20
CA ALA A 216 -14.85 3.80 -11.70
C ALA A 216 -14.74 2.73 -12.80
#